data_AF-A0A3A0CRK0-F1
#
_entry.id   AF-A0A3A0CRK0-F1
#
_cell.length_a   1.000
_cell.length_b   1.000
_cell.length_c   1.000
_cell.angle_alpha   90.00
_cell.angle_beta   90.00
_cell.angle_gamma   90.00
#
_symmetry.space_group_name_H-M   'P 1'
#
loop_
_entity.id
_entity.type
_entity.pdbx_description
1 polymer ?
#
loop_
_entity_poly.entity_id
_entity_poly.type
_entity_poly.pdbx_seq_one_letter_code
_entity_poly.pdbx_strand_id
1 'polypeptide(L)' 'MNRKLTLDEITGAMASAPMPPILTPQEAAQLLRIKVSTLYRHASEGRYGSAVKRGKPLRFWRDRLIQEFMR' A
#
# COMPACT_ATOMS: atom_id res chain seq x y z
N MET A 1 -16.16 11.09 -27.18
CA MET A 1 -16.96 11.42 -25.98
C MET A 1 -16.14 11.02 -24.76
N ASN A 2 -15.58 11.98 -24.02
CA ASN A 2 -14.85 11.69 -22.77
C ASN A 2 -15.88 11.45 -21.66
N ARG A 3 -16.26 10.19 -21.43
CA ARG A 3 -17.13 9.82 -20.30
C ARG A 3 -16.32 9.98 -19.02
N LYS A 4 -16.73 10.91 -18.15
CA LYS A 4 -16.10 11.09 -16.84
C LYS A 4 -16.55 9.95 -15.92
N LEU A 5 -15.60 9.32 -15.24
CA LEU A 5 -15.87 8.35 -14.18
C LEU A 5 -16.67 9.02 -13.07
N THR A 6 -17.76 8.39 -12.64
CA THR A 6 -18.52 8.85 -11.48
C THR A 6 -17.83 8.40 -10.19
N LEU A 7 -18.11 9.09 -9.07
CA LEU A 7 -17.56 8.71 -7.76
C LEU A 7 -17.98 7.29 -7.35
N ASP A 8 -19.20 6.87 -7.72
CA ASP A 8 -19.72 5.52 -7.47
C ASP A 8 -18.97 4.46 -8.28
N GLU A 9 -18.68 4.74 -9.56
CA GLU A 9 -17.88 3.84 -10.41
C GLU A 9 -16.46 3.69 -9.84
N ILE A 10 -15.85 4.78 -9.37
CA ILE A 10 -14.53 4.75 -8.71
C ILE A 10 -14.60 3.93 -7.41
N THR A 11 -15.60 4.19 -6.57
CA THR A 11 -15.75 3.51 -5.27
C THR A 11 -15.99 2.02 -5.46
N GLY A 12 -16.83 1.62 -6.41
CA GLY A 12 -17.07 0.21 -6.74
C GLY A 12 -15.84 -0.49 -7.29
N ALA A 13 -15.07 0.18 -8.15
CA ALA A 13 -13.81 -0.36 -8.66
C ALA A 13 -12.75 -0.53 -7.54
N MET A 14 -12.70 0.40 -6.58
CA MET A 14 -11.78 0.31 -5.44
C MET A 14 -12.20 -0.74 -4.42
N ALA A 15 -13.50 -0.91 -4.17
CA ALA A 15 -14.03 -1.90 -3.23
C ALA A 15 -13.91 -3.34 -3.73
N SER A 16 -13.92 -3.55 -5.05
CA SER A 16 -13.75 -4.88 -5.65
C SER A 16 -12.29 -5.36 -5.71
N ALA A 17 -11.33 -4.50 -5.40
CA ALA A 17 -9.92 -4.88 -5.36
C ALA A 17 -9.63 -5.78 -4.15
N PRO A 18 -8.85 -6.87 -4.31
CA PRO A 18 -8.58 -7.82 -3.22
C PRO A 18 -7.74 -7.24 -2.06
N MET A 19 -7.16 -6.05 -2.24
CA MET A 19 -6.45 -5.33 -1.17
C MET A 19 -6.71 -3.82 -1.26
N PRO A 20 -6.85 -3.13 -0.11
CA PRO A 20 -7.06 -1.69 -0.09
C PRO A 20 -5.83 -0.91 -0.61
N PRO A 21 -6.01 0.34 -1.07
CA PRO A 21 -4.90 1.18 -1.54
C PRO A 21 -3.93 1.60 -0.43
N ILE A 22 -4.41 1.64 0.82
CA ILE A 22 -3.63 1.96 2.02
C ILE A 22 -3.60 0.72 2.89
N LEU A 23 -2.40 0.25 3.19
CA LEU A 23 -2.16 -0.98 3.93
C LEU A 23 -1.69 -0.70 5.35
N THR A 24 -2.16 -1.54 6.27
CA THR A 24 -1.55 -1.79 7.57
C THR A 24 -0.21 -2.53 7.42
N PRO A 25 0.64 -2.56 8.45
CA PRO A 25 1.88 -3.34 8.42
C PRO A 25 1.63 -4.84 8.15
N GLN A 26 0.52 -5.39 8.63
CA GLN A 26 0.14 -6.79 8.42
C GLN A 26 -0.20 -7.06 6.96
N GLU A 27 -1.07 -6.24 6.35
CA GLU A 27 -1.45 -6.37 4.95
C GLU A 27 -0.26 -6.13 4.02
N ALA A 28 0.59 -5.16 4.33
CA ALA A 28 1.82 -4.90 3.59
C ALA A 28 2.80 -6.08 3.66
N ALA A 29 2.97 -6.69 4.84
CA ALA A 29 3.83 -7.86 4.99
C ALA A 29 3.27 -9.08 4.24
N GLN A 30 1.95 -9.26 4.27
CA GLN A 30 1.25 -10.30 3.52
C GLN A 30 1.41 -10.10 2.00
N LEU A 31 1.24 -8.87 1.52
CA LEU A 31 1.43 -8.50 0.10
C LEU A 31 2.84 -8.84 -0.38
N LEU A 32 3.86 -8.46 0.40
CA LEU A 32 5.25 -8.69 0.06
C LEU A 32 5.75 -10.11 0.39
N ARG A 33 4.90 -10.94 1.02
CA ARG A 33 5.24 -12.29 1.50
C ARG A 33 6.48 -12.32 2.40
N ILE A 34 6.60 -11.34 3.29
CA ILE A 34 7.67 -11.26 4.29
C ILE A 34 7.10 -11.25 5.71
N LYS A 35 7.94 -11.52 6.70
CA LYS A 35 7.54 -11.34 8.11
C LYS A 35 7.30 -9.86 8.40
N VAL A 36 6.30 -9.56 9.23
CA VAL A 36 5.99 -8.20 9.68
C VAL A 36 7.19 -7.54 10.37
N SER A 37 7.99 -8.30 11.12
CA SER A 37 9.24 -7.81 11.73
C SER A 37 10.27 -7.37 10.70
N THR A 38 10.39 -8.10 9.58
CA THR A 38 11.25 -7.71 8.45
C THR A 38 10.76 -6.41 7.81
N LEU A 39 9.44 -6.27 7.64
CA LEU A 39 8.85 -5.03 7.12
C LEU A 39 9.15 -3.83 8.03
N TYR A 40 9.01 -3.99 9.35
CA TYR A 40 9.38 -2.94 10.31
C TYR A 40 10.86 -2.59 10.24
N ARG A 41 11.76 -3.60 10.16
CA ARG A 41 13.19 -3.38 10.00
C ARG A 41 13.50 -2.56 8.75
N HIS A 42 12.92 -2.94 7.61
CA HIS A 42 13.10 -2.19 6.36
C HIS A 42 12.63 -0.73 6.48
N ALA A 43 11.47 -0.50 7.10
CA ALA A 43 10.96 0.85 7.33
C ALA A 43 11.86 1.67 8.27
N SER A 44 12.42 1.06 9.32
CA SER A 44 13.38 1.72 10.22
C SER A 44 14.71 2.03 9.54
N GLU A 45 15.15 1.19 8.62
CA GLU A 45 16.36 1.38 7.79
C GLU A 45 16.15 2.43 6.67
N GLY A 46 14.95 3.00 6.55
CA GLY A 46 14.65 4.02 5.55
C GLY A 46 14.26 3.49 4.17
N ARG A 47 14.05 2.18 4.03
CA ARG A 47 13.48 1.60 2.79
C ARG A 47 12.01 2.03 2.63
N TYR A 48 11.53 2.00 1.40
CA TYR A 48 10.14 2.31 1.05
C TYR A 48 9.75 3.77 1.33
N GLY A 49 10.68 4.71 1.12
CA GLY A 49 10.56 6.09 1.58
C GLY A 49 9.37 6.84 0.99
N SER A 50 8.98 6.54 -0.26
CA SER A 50 7.83 7.15 -0.92
C SER A 50 6.52 6.40 -0.67
N ALA A 51 6.62 5.14 -0.24
CA ALA A 51 5.50 4.26 0.05
C ALA A 51 5.09 4.26 1.53
N VAL A 52 5.97 4.62 2.46
CA VAL A 52 5.68 4.66 3.90
C VAL A 52 5.16 6.04 4.31
N LYS A 53 3.99 6.07 4.95
CA LYS A 53 3.55 7.22 5.75
C LYS A 53 3.97 6.98 7.21
N ARG A 54 5.00 7.69 7.65
CA ARG A 54 5.49 7.64 9.03
C ARG A 54 4.46 8.29 9.97
N GLY A 55 4.12 7.60 11.05
CA GLY A 55 3.12 8.02 12.02
C GLY A 55 2.68 6.88 12.93
N LYS A 56 1.83 7.18 13.92
CA LYS A 56 1.15 6.19 14.75
C LYS A 56 -0.34 6.20 14.38
N PRO A 57 -0.87 5.21 13.64
CA PRO A 57 -0.21 3.97 13.20
C PRO A 57 0.59 4.11 11.89
N LEU A 58 1.57 3.23 11.69
CA LEU A 58 2.34 3.11 10.44
C LEU A 58 1.42 2.64 9.31
N ARG A 59 1.54 3.24 8.12
CA ARG A 59 0.75 2.92 6.93
C ARG A 59 1.60 2.91 5.67
N PHE A 60 1.17 2.10 4.70
CA PHE A 60 1.86 1.93 3.42
C PHE A 60 0.92 2.19 2.25
N TRP A 61 1.39 2.91 1.23
CA TRP A 61 0.72 3.03 -0.06
C TRP A 61 0.97 1.76 -0.87
N ARG A 62 -0.07 0.98 -1.16
CA ARG A 62 0.03 -0.34 -1.82
C ARG A 62 0.88 -0.28 -3.09
N ASP A 63 0.51 0.59 -4.01
CA ASP A 63 1.10 0.60 -5.36
C ASP A 63 2.57 1.08 -5.32
N ARG A 64 2.87 2.10 -4.51
CA ARG A 64 4.26 2.56 -4.32
C ARG A 64 5.11 1.52 -3.60
N LEU A 65 4.54 0.80 -2.64
CA LEU A 65 5.25 -0.24 -1.91
C LEU A 65 5.66 -1.37 -2.86
N ILE A 66 4.77 -1.79 -3.76
CA ILE A 66 5.09 -2.77 -4.81
C ILE A 66 6.22 -2.26 -5.69
N GLN A 67 6.12 -1.02 -6.18
CA GLN A 67 7.14 -0.42 -7.05
C GLN A 67 8.51 -0.33 -6.37
N GLU A 68 8.58 0.10 -5.12
CA GLU A 68 9.84 0.19 -4.38
C GLU A 68 10.38 -1.17 -3.95
N PHE A 69 9.53 -2.19 -3.80
CA PHE A 69 9.96 -3.55 -3.48
C PHE A 69 10.54 -4.30 -4.69
N MET A 70 10.03 -4.02 -5.89
CA MET A 70 10.51 -4.62 -7.13
C MET A 70 11.76 -3.95 -7.72
N ARG A 71 12.20 -2.82 -7.15
CA ARG A 71 13.49 -2.19 -7.45
C ARG A 71 14.63 -2.87 -6.68
#